data_AF-A0A931W1F7-F1
#
_entry.id   AF-A0A931W1F7-F1
#
_cell.length_a   1.000
_cell.length_b   1.000
_cell.length_c   1.000
_cell.angle_alpha   90.00
_cell.angle_beta   90.00
_cell.angle_gamma   90.00
#
_symmetry.space_group_name_H-M   'P 1'
#
loop_
_entity.id
_entity.type
_entity.pdbx_description
1 polymer ?
#
loop_
_entity_poly.entity_id
_entity_poly.type
_entity_poly.pdbx_seq_one_letter_code
_entity_poly.pdbx_strand_id
1 'polypeptide(L)'
;MPIFAQRRVYRENAKVLLKSIFILGSGQLSLAMSVRLATLLAALLAGFSMMPLPLEADDGARWLSQEVIQRVEATILESRKARARTEAKINLLKLLPLKHPQPPEGFAVALTMIDWYNAIYLLKIKGPTGGYQVVWNSEDEELPLQKAGLLVKGSLIQEDFSLEDVDDDGAKEIFFVWHKGGGEGTVEGDYTTFCLYDLQKKALFAIRFERQAWPYPLYPIPKFSANANLPQNKTYRSWLEKKGYDLGLIEKTTIDPDNPAFALSLWFAQNGPMKNGPVQLREYPGPILWGTPLEAEVSDPGITWKAFQRGPVLGYDRAREVYYVVYAPERMQHWAKALVADSQFLWIGTRGDGLIRYDKAAKTLKQILKAGPVQLPQSISSLRVKGDKLIINRTLTLSRESLSH
;
A
#
# COMPACT_ATOMS: atom_id res chain seq x y z
N MET A 1 41.91 8.34 7.59
CA MET A 1 41.11 9.49 7.08
C MET A 1 41.38 10.70 7.96
N PRO A 2 41.58 11.90 7.42
CA PRO A 2 41.74 13.10 8.25
C PRO A 2 40.46 13.34 9.08
N ILE A 3 40.61 13.73 10.34
CA ILE A 3 39.51 13.98 11.30
C ILE A 3 38.42 14.90 10.72
N PHE A 4 38.81 15.84 9.85
CA PHE A 4 37.88 16.75 9.15
C PHE A 4 36.95 16.04 8.14
N ALA A 5 37.43 15.00 7.45
CA ALA A 5 36.62 14.22 6.52
C ALA A 5 35.54 13.41 7.26
N GLN A 6 35.89 12.87 8.43
CA GLN A 6 34.95 12.14 9.29
C GLN A 6 33.85 13.07 9.84
N ARG A 7 34.22 14.26 10.33
CA ARG A 7 33.24 15.26 10.82
C ARG A 7 32.25 15.70 9.75
N ARG A 8 32.69 15.87 8.49
CA ARG A 8 31.81 16.22 7.38
C ARG A 8 30.80 15.11 7.08
N VAL A 9 31.25 13.84 7.08
CA VAL A 9 30.37 12.68 6.87
C VAL A 9 29.32 12.56 7.98
N TYR A 10 29.71 12.75 9.25
CA TYR A 10 28.75 12.72 10.36
C TYR A 10 27.72 13.85 10.29
N ARG A 11 28.14 15.07 9.90
CA ARG A 11 27.25 16.22 9.75
C ARG A 11 26.21 16.01 8.65
N GLU A 12 26.62 15.43 7.52
CA GLU A 12 25.70 15.11 6.41
C GLU A 12 24.76 13.96 6.78
N ASN A 13 25.25 12.92 7.47
CA ASN A 13 24.39 11.83 7.95
C ASN A 13 23.34 12.30 8.98
N ALA A 14 23.70 13.21 9.89
CA ALA A 14 22.77 13.80 10.85
C ALA A 14 21.69 14.66 10.16
N LYS A 15 22.05 15.43 9.13
CA LYS A 15 21.09 16.20 8.32
C LYS A 15 20.11 15.29 7.57
N VAL A 16 20.62 14.22 6.96
CA VAL A 16 19.79 13.23 6.25
C VAL A 16 18.83 12.55 7.22
N LEU A 17 19.30 12.17 8.41
CA LEU A 17 18.46 11.52 9.42
C LEU A 17 17.38 12.47 9.98
N LEU A 18 17.72 13.73 10.27
CA LEU A 18 16.74 14.75 10.69
C LEU A 18 15.69 15.02 9.62
N LYS A 19 16.09 15.07 8.34
CA LYS A 19 15.17 15.21 7.21
C LYS A 19 14.22 14.00 7.11
N SER A 20 14.72 12.78 7.32
CA SER A 20 13.91 11.56 7.35
C SER A 20 12.93 11.51 8.54
N ILE A 21 13.35 11.96 9.72
CA ILE A 21 12.45 12.07 10.90
C ILE A 21 11.35 13.12 10.65
N PHE A 22 11.67 14.24 10.00
CA PHE A 22 10.69 15.26 9.63
C PHE A 22 9.66 14.74 8.64
N ILE A 23 10.09 13.96 7.63
CA ILE A 23 9.20 13.32 6.64
C ILE A 23 8.31 12.24 7.28
N LEU A 24 8.81 11.53 8.31
CA LEU A 24 8.02 10.51 9.02
C LEU A 24 7.05 11.12 10.06
N GLY A 25 7.41 12.27 10.63
CA GLY A 25 6.59 13.01 11.61
C GLY A 25 5.37 13.71 11.01
N SER A 26 5.33 13.93 9.70
CA SER A 26 4.21 14.60 9.03
C SER A 26 3.02 13.67 8.71
N GLY A 27 3.02 12.40 9.13
CA GLY A 27 1.85 11.56 8.88
C GLY A 27 1.69 10.21 9.59
N GLN A 28 2.70 9.63 10.26
CA GLN A 28 2.54 8.23 10.75
C GLN A 28 3.10 7.88 12.14
N LEU A 29 3.85 8.76 12.81
CA LEU A 29 4.38 8.46 14.14
C LEU A 29 3.56 9.14 15.24
N SER A 30 3.20 8.38 16.28
CA SER A 30 2.62 8.99 17.49
C SER A 30 3.65 9.91 18.15
N LEU A 31 3.20 11.02 18.75
CA LEU A 31 4.06 12.01 19.41
C LEU A 31 5.02 11.35 20.43
N ALA A 32 4.56 10.33 21.15
CA ALA A 32 5.36 9.57 22.11
C ALA A 32 6.53 8.83 21.45
N MET A 33 6.33 8.32 20.23
CA MET A 33 7.35 7.59 19.48
C MET A 33 8.39 8.55 18.89
N SER A 34 7.97 9.73 18.41
CA SER A 34 8.87 10.79 17.94
C SER A 34 9.75 11.33 19.07
N VAL A 35 9.18 11.54 20.26
CA VAL A 35 9.94 11.94 21.46
C VAL A 35 10.95 10.86 21.85
N ARG A 36 10.54 9.58 21.90
CA ARG A 36 11.46 8.47 22.20
C ARG A 36 12.61 8.37 21.19
N LEU A 37 12.34 8.56 19.89
CA LEU A 37 13.38 8.55 18.85
C LEU A 37 14.36 9.70 19.04
N ALA A 38 13.86 10.90 19.33
CA ALA A 38 14.70 12.08 19.58
C ALA A 38 15.57 11.89 20.84
N THR A 39 15.01 11.33 21.92
CA THR A 39 15.76 11.00 23.14
C THR A 39 16.82 9.94 22.90
N LEU A 40 16.52 8.90 22.12
CA LEU A 40 17.49 7.85 21.76
C LEU A 40 18.63 8.42 20.91
N LEU A 41 18.31 9.34 19.99
CA LEU A 41 19.30 10.03 19.16
C LEU A 41 20.20 10.95 20.00
N ALA A 42 19.61 11.70 20.94
CA ALA A 42 20.36 12.54 21.86
C ALA A 42 21.28 11.70 22.77
N ALA A 43 20.81 10.55 23.24
CA ALA A 43 21.62 9.61 24.03
C ALA A 43 22.76 8.98 23.22
N LEU A 44 22.52 8.63 21.94
CA LEU A 44 23.56 8.15 21.03
C LEU A 44 24.63 9.23 20.79
N LEU A 45 24.20 10.47 20.54
CA LEU A 45 25.11 11.60 20.35
C LEU A 45 25.90 11.93 21.63
N ALA A 46 25.28 11.81 22.81
CA ALA A 46 25.94 11.97 24.11
C ALA A 46 26.90 10.82 24.44
N GLY A 47 26.58 9.59 24.05
CA GLY A 47 27.47 8.42 24.17
C GLY A 47 28.74 8.55 23.33
N PHE A 48 28.67 9.24 22.18
CA PHE A 48 29.84 9.61 21.39
C PHE A 48 30.73 10.67 22.07
N SER A 49 30.20 11.46 23.00
CA SER A 49 30.97 12.43 23.80
C SER A 49 31.79 11.79 24.93
N MET A 50 31.66 10.48 25.19
CA MET A 50 32.47 9.77 26.18
C MET A 50 33.82 9.25 25.62
N MET A 51 34.13 9.49 24.35
CA MET A 51 35.50 9.36 23.84
C MET A 51 36.26 10.67 24.12
N PRO A 52 37.49 10.62 24.67
CA PRO A 52 38.27 11.82 24.96
C PRO A 52 38.65 12.50 23.64
N LEU A 53 37.87 13.51 23.25
CA LEU A 53 38.24 14.45 22.20
C LEU A 53 39.08 15.57 22.84
N PRO A 54 40.03 16.16 22.08
CA PRO A 54 40.84 17.27 22.59
C PRO A 54 39.94 18.43 23.01
N LEU A 55 40.29 19.04 24.15
CA LEU A 55 39.56 20.05 24.94
C LEU A 55 39.07 21.31 24.18
N GLU A 56 39.44 21.49 22.91
CA GLU A 56 39.02 22.64 22.08
C GLU A 56 37.78 22.37 21.21
N ALA A 57 37.15 21.19 21.30
CA ALA A 57 35.97 20.82 20.49
C ALA A 57 34.61 20.92 21.21
N ASP A 58 34.58 21.35 22.48
CA ASP A 58 33.39 21.25 23.36
C ASP A 58 32.29 22.28 23.00
N ASP A 59 32.65 23.47 22.51
CA ASP A 59 31.68 24.53 22.19
C ASP A 59 30.79 24.21 20.99
N GLY A 60 31.33 23.49 19.99
CA GLY A 60 30.58 23.11 18.79
C GLY A 60 29.51 22.04 19.06
N ALA A 61 29.78 21.10 19.97
CA ALA A 61 28.84 20.05 20.34
C ALA A 61 27.69 20.60 21.21
N ARG A 62 27.98 21.54 22.11
CA ARG A 62 26.97 22.24 22.92
C ARG A 62 26.08 23.14 22.09
N TRP A 63 26.62 23.80 21.07
CA TRP A 63 25.84 24.64 20.15
C TRP A 63 24.87 23.82 19.29
N LEU A 64 25.35 22.71 18.71
CA LEU A 64 24.52 21.80 17.91
C LEU A 64 23.39 21.14 18.72
N SER A 65 23.60 20.84 20.00
CA SER A 65 22.56 20.26 20.84
C SER A 65 21.47 21.29 21.20
N GLN A 66 21.84 22.53 21.49
CA GLN A 66 20.87 23.59 21.78
C GLN A 66 20.00 23.96 20.57
N GLU A 67 20.57 24.09 19.37
CA GLU A 67 19.78 24.42 18.18
C GLU A 67 18.79 23.30 17.82
N VAL A 68 19.19 22.04 17.98
CA VAL A 68 18.31 20.88 17.75
C VAL A 68 17.18 20.85 18.78
N ILE A 69 17.48 21.09 20.05
CA ILE A 69 16.47 21.16 21.12
C ILE A 69 15.46 22.27 20.83
N GLN A 70 15.92 23.49 20.50
CA GLN A 70 15.04 24.61 20.17
C GLN A 70 14.13 24.32 18.97
N ARG A 71 14.64 23.66 17.93
CA ARG A 71 13.84 23.27 16.75
C ARG A 71 12.80 22.19 17.08
N VAL A 72 13.13 21.23 17.94
CA VAL A 72 12.17 20.22 18.43
C VAL A 72 11.08 20.88 19.28
N GLU A 73 11.46 21.77 20.20
CA GLU A 73 10.51 22.49 21.05
C GLU A 73 9.57 23.39 20.24
N ALA A 74 10.09 24.12 19.24
CA ALA A 74 9.28 24.92 18.33
C ALA A 74 8.27 24.05 17.55
N THR A 75 8.69 22.86 17.11
CA THR A 75 7.82 21.91 16.39
C THR A 75 6.71 21.36 17.29
N ILE A 76 7.05 21.02 18.54
CA ILE A 76 6.07 20.58 19.56
C ILE A 76 5.08 21.71 19.85
N LEU A 77 5.55 22.95 19.98
CA LEU A 77 4.72 24.12 20.24
C LEU A 77 3.74 24.39 19.09
N GLU A 78 4.19 24.36 17.83
CA GLU A 78 3.30 24.51 16.68
C GLU A 78 2.29 23.38 16.56
N SER A 79 2.68 22.13 16.88
CA SER A 79 1.75 21.00 16.94
C SER A 79 0.68 21.18 18.03
N ARG A 80 1.07 21.70 19.20
CA ARG A 80 0.12 22.04 20.29
C ARG A 80 -0.81 23.17 19.90
N LYS A 81 -0.31 24.23 19.24
CA LYS A 81 -1.15 25.33 18.73
C LYS A 81 -2.13 24.86 17.67
N ALA A 82 -1.70 23.98 16.75
CA ALA A 82 -2.58 23.38 15.75
C ALA A 82 -3.73 22.59 16.43
N ARG A 83 -3.40 21.74 17.40
CA ARG A 83 -4.40 21.00 18.18
C ARG A 83 -5.34 21.92 18.96
N ALA A 84 -4.82 22.95 19.62
CA ALA A 84 -5.64 23.91 20.37
C ALA A 84 -6.58 24.70 19.44
N ARG A 85 -6.13 25.09 18.23
CA ARG A 85 -6.99 25.69 17.19
C ARG A 85 -8.08 24.72 16.73
N THR A 86 -7.76 23.43 16.61
CA THR A 86 -8.73 22.39 16.27
C THR A 86 -9.78 22.20 17.38
N GLU A 87 -9.36 22.07 18.65
CA GLU A 87 -10.27 21.94 19.80
C GLU A 87 -11.13 23.20 19.98
N ALA A 88 -10.57 24.39 19.76
CA ALA A 88 -11.32 25.64 19.77
C ALA A 88 -12.37 25.70 18.65
N LYS A 89 -12.06 25.22 17.43
CA LYS A 89 -13.04 25.11 16.34
C LYS A 89 -14.14 24.10 16.63
N ILE A 90 -13.81 22.95 17.24
CA ILE A 90 -14.79 21.95 17.68
C ILE A 90 -15.75 22.56 18.72
N ASN A 91 -15.21 23.29 19.70
CA ASN A 91 -16.01 23.93 20.72
C ASN A 91 -16.84 25.10 20.14
N LEU A 92 -16.32 25.85 19.16
CA LEU A 92 -17.07 26.88 18.45
C LEU A 92 -18.26 26.29 17.68
N LEU A 93 -18.08 25.15 17.00
CA LEU A 93 -19.16 24.45 16.29
C LEU A 93 -20.27 23.94 17.23
N LYS A 94 -19.92 23.57 18.47
CA LYS A 94 -20.90 23.21 19.51
C LYS A 94 -21.66 24.41 20.08
N LEU A 95 -21.09 25.61 19.97
CA LEU A 95 -21.63 26.86 20.51
C LEU A 95 -22.40 27.69 19.48
N LEU A 96 -22.32 27.36 18.20
CA LEU A 96 -23.16 27.99 17.18
C LEU A 96 -24.62 27.62 17.45
N PRO A 97 -25.54 28.59 17.64
CA PRO A 97 -26.96 28.31 17.75
C PRO A 97 -27.46 27.82 16.40
N LEU A 98 -27.46 26.51 16.19
CA LEU A 98 -28.08 25.89 15.03
C LEU A 98 -29.59 26.16 15.11
N LYS A 99 -30.08 27.16 14.38
CA LYS A 99 -31.52 27.37 14.10
C LYS A 99 -32.13 26.24 13.25
N HIS A 100 -31.41 25.12 13.07
CA HIS A 100 -31.76 24.04 12.18
C HIS A 100 -31.52 22.69 12.88
N PRO A 101 -32.29 21.65 12.53
CA PRO A 101 -32.17 20.33 13.15
C PRO A 101 -30.74 19.81 13.02
N GLN A 102 -30.25 19.13 14.06
CA GLN A 102 -28.94 18.51 14.05
C GLN A 102 -28.83 17.58 12.83
N PRO A 103 -27.67 17.54 12.15
CA PRO A 103 -27.45 16.57 11.08
C PRO A 103 -27.71 15.16 11.63
N PRO A 104 -28.24 14.23 10.81
CA PRO A 104 -28.42 12.84 11.23
C PRO A 104 -27.12 12.29 11.81
N GLU A 105 -27.20 11.52 12.88
CA GLU A 105 -26.04 10.97 13.63
C GLU A 105 -25.02 10.27 12.69
N GLY A 106 -25.51 9.60 11.64
CA GLY A 106 -24.67 8.95 10.63
C GLY A 106 -23.89 9.88 9.71
N PHE A 107 -24.32 11.13 9.56
CA PHE A 107 -23.62 12.14 8.74
C PHE A 107 -22.28 12.52 9.38
N ALA A 108 -22.24 12.69 10.70
CA ALA A 108 -20.99 12.93 11.42
C ALA A 108 -20.02 11.73 11.30
N VAL A 109 -20.53 10.50 11.32
CA VAL A 109 -19.72 9.29 11.13
C VAL A 109 -19.13 9.25 9.72
N ALA A 110 -19.94 9.47 8.69
CA ALA A 110 -19.46 9.56 7.30
C ALA A 110 -18.36 10.62 7.15
N LEU A 111 -18.56 11.81 7.72
CA LEU A 111 -17.59 12.91 7.70
C LEU A 111 -16.28 12.59 8.46
N THR A 112 -16.33 11.79 9.53
CA THR A 112 -15.10 11.35 10.22
C THR A 112 -14.26 10.34 9.42
N MET A 113 -14.87 9.61 8.49
CA MET A 113 -14.19 8.57 7.70
C MET A 113 -13.56 9.10 6.41
N ILE A 114 -14.02 10.24 5.90
CA ILE A 114 -13.58 10.84 4.63
C ILE A 114 -12.26 11.65 4.78
N ASP A 115 -11.64 11.64 5.96
CA ASP A 115 -10.60 12.58 6.40
C ASP A 115 -11.13 14.03 6.40
N TRP A 116 -10.98 14.73 7.52
CA TRP A 116 -11.76 15.94 7.83
C TRP A 116 -11.52 17.10 6.85
N TYR A 117 -10.42 17.06 6.07
CA TYR A 117 -10.11 18.02 5.02
C TYR A 117 -11.14 18.03 3.88
N ASN A 118 -11.79 16.90 3.61
CA ASN A 118 -12.84 16.78 2.59
C ASN A 118 -14.26 16.95 3.18
N ALA A 119 -14.42 16.76 4.50
CA ALA A 119 -15.68 16.86 5.22
C ALA A 119 -16.28 18.28 5.31
N ILE A 120 -15.48 19.32 5.08
CA ILE A 120 -15.93 20.72 5.22
C ILE A 120 -16.96 21.13 4.14
N TYR A 121 -17.18 20.32 3.09
CA TYR A 121 -17.90 20.74 1.89
C TYR A 121 -19.31 20.15 1.66
N LEU A 122 -19.92 19.46 2.64
CA LEU A 122 -21.23 18.82 2.47
C LEU A 122 -22.35 19.40 3.36
N LEU A 123 -22.51 20.72 3.40
CA LEU A 123 -23.66 21.35 4.07
C LEU A 123 -24.44 22.24 3.11
N LYS A 124 -25.77 22.03 2.98
CA LYS A 124 -26.65 23.21 2.99
C LYS A 124 -28.05 23.04 3.56
N ILE A 125 -28.46 24.20 4.07
CA ILE A 125 -29.70 24.71 4.63
C ILE A 125 -30.93 24.16 3.91
N LYS A 126 -31.91 23.74 4.72
CA LYS A 126 -33.24 23.28 4.30
C LYS A 126 -33.98 24.42 3.59
N GLY A 127 -34.33 24.23 2.32
CA GLY A 127 -35.33 25.06 1.64
C GLY A 127 -36.75 24.79 2.21
N PRO A 128 -37.72 25.70 2.00
CA PRO A 128 -39.05 25.65 2.62
C PRO A 128 -39.88 24.40 2.30
N THR A 129 -39.52 23.61 1.28
CA THR A 129 -40.20 22.37 0.88
C THR A 129 -39.63 21.09 1.51
N GLY A 130 -38.61 21.20 2.35
CA GLY A 130 -38.16 20.09 3.21
C GLY A 130 -37.30 19.00 2.57
N GLY A 131 -36.90 19.13 1.30
CA GLY A 131 -35.85 18.31 0.70
C GLY A 131 -34.44 18.80 1.05
N TYR A 132 -33.48 17.87 1.15
CA TYR A 132 -32.05 18.19 1.15
C TYR A 132 -31.64 18.60 -0.27
N GLN A 133 -31.12 19.81 -0.44
CA GLN A 133 -30.59 20.28 -1.73
C GLN A 133 -29.06 20.12 -1.69
N VAL A 134 -28.50 19.36 -2.63
CA VAL A 134 -27.04 19.35 -2.86
C VAL A 134 -26.67 20.75 -3.33
N VAL A 135 -25.78 21.43 -2.60
CA VAL A 135 -25.32 22.76 -3.01
C VAL A 135 -23.85 22.69 -3.33
N TRP A 136 -23.57 22.09 -4.48
CA TRP A 136 -22.48 22.59 -5.30
C TRP A 136 -22.68 22.26 -6.78
N ASN A 137 -22.49 23.28 -7.62
CA ASN A 137 -22.18 23.19 -9.04
C ASN A 137 -20.73 23.68 -9.15
N SER A 138 -19.85 22.90 -9.78
CA SER A 138 -18.40 23.07 -9.69
C SER A 138 -17.79 24.15 -10.58
N GLU A 139 -18.64 24.95 -11.24
CA GLU A 139 -18.19 25.78 -12.36
C GLU A 139 -17.73 27.20 -11.97
N ASP A 140 -18.07 27.74 -10.79
CA ASP A 140 -17.98 29.20 -10.60
C ASP A 140 -17.01 29.74 -9.53
N GLU A 141 -16.31 28.94 -8.72
CA GLU A 141 -15.32 29.50 -7.77
C GLU A 141 -14.05 28.65 -7.59
N GLU A 142 -12.93 29.13 -8.13
CA GLU A 142 -11.59 28.66 -7.73
C GLU A 142 -11.37 28.89 -6.22
N LEU A 143 -11.23 27.81 -5.47
CA LEU A 143 -11.08 27.87 -4.02
C LEU A 143 -9.74 28.52 -3.60
N PRO A 144 -9.70 29.29 -2.49
CA PRO A 144 -8.45 29.82 -1.91
C PRO A 144 -7.38 28.76 -1.60
N LEU A 145 -7.80 27.53 -1.31
CA LEU A 145 -6.91 26.38 -1.05
C LEU A 145 -6.36 25.74 -2.34
N GLN A 146 -7.08 25.87 -3.45
CA GLN A 146 -6.62 25.51 -4.80
C GLN A 146 -5.58 26.54 -5.27
N LYS A 147 -5.84 27.84 -5.04
CA LYS A 147 -4.86 28.92 -5.20
C LYS A 147 -3.62 28.77 -4.31
N ALA A 148 -3.77 28.17 -3.13
CA ALA A 148 -2.65 27.89 -2.22
C ALA A 148 -1.90 26.58 -2.55
N GLY A 149 -2.31 25.81 -3.56
CA GLY A 149 -1.67 24.55 -3.95
C GLY A 149 -1.77 23.43 -2.92
N LEU A 150 -2.70 23.52 -1.95
CA LEU A 150 -2.82 22.60 -0.82
C LEU A 150 -3.87 21.50 -1.04
N LEU A 151 -4.75 21.65 -2.04
CA LEU A 151 -5.61 20.57 -2.49
C LEU A 151 -4.84 19.74 -3.52
N VAL A 152 -4.50 18.51 -3.15
CA VAL A 152 -4.16 17.48 -4.13
C VAL A 152 -5.39 17.29 -5.00
N LYS A 153 -5.19 17.27 -6.32
CA LYS A 153 -6.21 17.03 -7.35
C LYS A 153 -6.87 15.66 -7.12
N GLY A 154 -7.80 15.60 -6.19
CA GLY A 154 -8.68 14.50 -5.84
C GLY A 154 -10.03 15.11 -5.53
N SER A 155 -10.58 15.81 -6.51
CA SER A 155 -11.87 16.46 -6.47
C SER A 155 -12.94 15.38 -6.29
N LEU A 156 -13.64 15.40 -5.15
CA LEU A 156 -14.97 14.81 -5.05
C LEU A 156 -15.81 15.42 -6.17
N ILE A 157 -16.16 14.61 -7.17
CA ILE A 157 -17.14 15.02 -8.18
C ILE A 157 -18.53 14.81 -7.60
N GLN A 158 -19.55 15.51 -8.10
CA GLN A 158 -20.89 15.47 -7.51
C GLN A 158 -21.46 14.03 -7.49
N GLU A 159 -21.02 13.17 -8.41
CA GLU A 159 -21.39 11.75 -8.44
C GLU A 159 -20.82 10.92 -7.28
N ASP A 160 -19.86 11.44 -6.51
CA ASP A 160 -19.20 10.76 -5.40
C ASP A 160 -19.97 10.85 -4.07
N PHE A 161 -21.17 11.44 -4.05
CA PHE A 161 -22.00 11.54 -2.84
C PHE A 161 -23.51 11.57 -3.17
N SER A 162 -24.29 10.66 -2.60
CA SER A 162 -25.76 10.69 -2.76
C SER A 162 -26.52 10.11 -1.56
N LEU A 163 -27.82 10.39 -1.50
CA LEU A 163 -28.77 9.74 -0.59
C LEU A 163 -29.66 8.81 -1.39
N GLU A 164 -29.51 7.51 -1.18
CA GLU A 164 -30.12 6.45 -1.99
C GLU A 164 -30.91 5.53 -1.07
N ASP A 165 -32.07 5.06 -1.48
CA ASP A 165 -32.80 4.00 -0.78
C ASP A 165 -32.41 2.69 -1.46
N VAL A 166 -31.47 1.96 -0.85
CA VAL A 166 -30.79 0.83 -1.48
C VAL A 166 -31.52 -0.49 -1.28
N ASP A 167 -32.23 -0.65 -0.16
CA ASP A 167 -32.99 -1.86 0.16
C ASP A 167 -34.52 -1.68 0.09
N ASP A 168 -35.00 -0.58 -0.50
CA ASP A 168 -36.40 -0.25 -0.72
C ASP A 168 -37.23 -0.21 0.58
N ASP A 169 -36.60 0.16 1.70
CA ASP A 169 -37.23 0.23 3.02
C ASP A 169 -37.82 1.63 3.34
N GLY A 170 -37.61 2.60 2.45
CA GLY A 170 -38.06 3.97 2.57
C GLY A 170 -37.09 4.90 3.32
N ALA A 171 -36.07 4.36 3.98
CA ALA A 171 -34.96 5.14 4.51
C ALA A 171 -33.83 5.24 3.49
N LYS A 172 -33.12 6.37 3.53
CA LYS A 172 -32.00 6.61 2.63
C LYS A 172 -30.68 6.34 3.32
N GLU A 173 -29.84 5.56 2.69
CA GLU A 173 -28.43 5.45 3.00
C GLU A 173 -27.60 6.59 2.42
N ILE A 174 -26.47 6.87 3.06
CA ILE A 174 -25.49 7.83 2.58
C ILE A 174 -24.47 7.07 1.74
N PHE A 175 -24.51 7.27 0.42
CA PHE A 175 -23.49 6.80 -0.49
C PHE A 175 -22.36 7.83 -0.60
N PHE A 176 -21.12 7.36 -0.59
CA PHE A 176 -19.98 8.19 -0.97
C PHE A 176 -18.82 7.39 -1.57
N VAL A 177 -18.00 8.05 -2.39
CA VAL A 177 -16.80 7.47 -2.98
C VAL A 177 -15.55 8.04 -2.31
N TRP A 178 -14.63 7.16 -1.96
CA TRP A 178 -13.32 7.52 -1.43
C TRP A 178 -12.23 7.04 -2.38
N HIS A 179 -11.56 7.99 -3.01
CA HIS A 179 -10.38 7.73 -3.84
C HIS A 179 -9.11 7.85 -3.01
N LYS A 180 -8.26 6.82 -3.08
CA LYS A 180 -6.85 6.95 -2.70
C LYS A 180 -6.01 6.90 -3.96
N GLY A 181 -5.48 8.06 -4.34
CA GLY A 181 -4.37 8.12 -5.28
C GLY A 181 -3.16 7.45 -4.64
N GLY A 182 -2.68 6.37 -5.24
CA GLY A 182 -1.38 5.81 -4.97
C GLY A 182 -0.35 6.87 -5.31
N GLY A 183 0.32 7.42 -4.30
CA GLY A 183 1.52 8.20 -4.56
C GLY A 183 2.51 7.30 -5.31
N GLU A 184 3.27 7.86 -6.26
CA GLU A 184 4.31 7.12 -6.97
C GLU A 184 5.18 6.35 -5.95
N GLY A 185 5.02 5.02 -5.90
CA GLY A 185 5.77 4.14 -5.01
C GLY A 185 5.10 3.68 -3.71
N THR A 186 3.85 4.04 -3.41
CA THR A 186 3.13 3.41 -2.28
C THR A 186 2.66 2.00 -2.65
N VAL A 187 2.80 1.08 -1.69
CA VAL A 187 2.47 -0.35 -1.85
C VAL A 187 0.98 -0.59 -2.11
N GLU A 188 0.17 0.32 -1.61
CA GLU A 188 -1.27 0.37 -1.85
C GLU A 188 -1.45 1.09 -3.18
N GLY A 189 -1.73 0.33 -4.24
CA GLY A 189 -2.03 0.89 -5.56
C GLY A 189 -3.23 1.84 -5.50
N ASP A 190 -3.51 2.50 -6.62
CA ASP A 190 -4.72 3.33 -6.74
C ASP A 190 -5.95 2.50 -6.37
N TYR A 191 -6.77 2.99 -5.46
CA TYR A 191 -8.02 2.32 -5.19
C TYR A 191 -9.15 3.30 -4.99
N THR A 192 -10.33 2.84 -5.36
CA THR A 192 -11.58 3.56 -5.17
C THR A 192 -12.44 2.73 -4.24
N THR A 193 -12.82 3.28 -3.10
CA THR A 193 -13.72 2.62 -2.15
C THR A 193 -15.09 3.25 -2.26
N PHE A 194 -16.09 2.44 -2.54
CA PHE A 194 -17.48 2.84 -2.56
C PHE A 194 -18.06 2.51 -1.20
N CYS A 195 -18.60 3.50 -0.53
CA CYS A 195 -19.08 3.44 0.84
C CYS A 195 -20.59 3.69 0.86
N LEU A 196 -21.30 2.94 1.69
CA LEU A 196 -22.71 3.09 1.95
C LEU A 196 -22.92 3.06 3.47
N TYR A 197 -23.40 4.15 4.05
CA TYR A 197 -23.72 4.22 5.47
C TYR A 197 -25.23 4.12 5.67
N ASP A 198 -25.65 3.05 6.35
CA ASP A 198 -27.02 2.84 6.75
C ASP A 198 -27.32 3.55 8.07
N LEU A 199 -28.24 4.51 8.02
CA LEU A 199 -28.64 5.33 9.15
C LEU A 199 -29.43 4.53 10.21
N GLN A 200 -30.27 3.58 9.79
CA GLN A 200 -31.07 2.77 10.69
C GLN A 200 -30.21 1.72 11.39
N LYS A 201 -29.42 0.96 10.62
CA LYS A 201 -28.53 -0.09 11.12
C LYS A 201 -27.27 0.48 11.77
N LYS A 202 -27.02 1.79 11.62
CA LYS A 202 -25.81 2.51 12.09
C LYS A 202 -24.52 1.81 11.65
N ALA A 203 -24.49 1.33 10.41
CA ALA A 203 -23.45 0.47 9.89
C ALA A 203 -22.87 1.00 8.56
N LEU A 204 -21.54 0.92 8.42
CA LEU A 204 -20.86 1.22 7.16
C LEU A 204 -20.59 -0.06 6.38
N PHE A 205 -21.01 -0.05 5.12
CA PHE A 205 -20.72 -1.03 4.10
C PHE A 205 -19.76 -0.41 3.09
N ALA A 206 -18.69 -1.12 2.72
CA ALA A 206 -17.73 -0.62 1.75
C ALA A 206 -17.21 -1.72 0.81
N ILE A 207 -17.18 -1.43 -0.49
CA ILE A 207 -16.48 -2.24 -1.50
C ILE A 207 -15.29 -1.45 -2.02
N ARG A 208 -14.10 -2.07 -2.04
CA ARG A 208 -12.89 -1.43 -2.55
C ARG A 208 -12.56 -2.00 -3.92
N PHE A 209 -12.42 -1.14 -4.89
CA PHE A 209 -11.89 -1.44 -6.21
C PHE A 209 -10.44 -1.02 -6.26
N GLU A 210 -9.54 -2.00 -6.15
CA GLU A 210 -8.10 -1.73 -6.26
C GLU A 210 -7.70 -1.77 -7.74
N ARG A 211 -7.36 -0.62 -8.31
CA ARG A 211 -6.56 -0.52 -9.53
C ARG A 211 -5.11 -0.69 -9.10
N GLN A 212 -4.66 -1.92 -9.05
CA GLN A 212 -3.28 -2.20 -8.71
C GLN A 212 -2.41 -1.71 -9.89
N ALA A 213 -1.91 -0.48 -9.77
CA ALA A 213 -1.23 0.23 -10.84
C ALA A 213 0.12 -0.44 -11.16
N TRP A 214 0.25 -0.90 -12.40
CA TRP A 214 1.52 -1.12 -13.11
C TRP A 214 2.51 -2.14 -12.51
N PRO A 215 2.98 -3.14 -13.28
CA PRO A 215 2.95 -3.25 -14.73
C PRO A 215 1.75 -4.04 -15.31
N TYR A 216 0.80 -4.34 -14.46
CA TYR A 216 -0.20 -5.32 -14.79
C TYR A 216 -1.40 -4.62 -15.43
N PRO A 217 -1.98 -5.13 -16.54
CA PRO A 217 -3.33 -4.76 -16.95
C PRO A 217 -4.28 -5.29 -15.88
N LEU A 218 -4.41 -4.55 -14.78
CA LEU A 218 -5.21 -4.98 -13.65
C LEU A 218 -6.59 -4.37 -13.76
N TYR A 219 -7.52 -5.29 -13.89
CA TYR A 219 -8.91 -5.07 -13.60
C TYR A 219 -9.05 -4.61 -12.16
N PRO A 220 -9.97 -3.68 -11.88
CA PRO A 220 -10.40 -3.44 -10.52
C PRO A 220 -10.96 -4.76 -9.97
N ILE A 221 -10.14 -5.49 -9.20
CA ILE A 221 -10.65 -6.63 -8.45
C ILE A 221 -11.40 -6.02 -7.27
N PRO A 222 -12.72 -6.22 -7.14
CA PRO A 222 -13.43 -5.81 -5.94
C PRO A 222 -12.84 -6.58 -4.76
N LYS A 223 -12.01 -5.91 -3.96
CA LYS A 223 -11.62 -6.37 -2.64
C LYS A 223 -12.64 -5.85 -1.65
N PHE A 224 -13.39 -6.77 -1.08
CA PHE A 224 -14.34 -6.47 -0.04
C PHE A 224 -13.58 -6.27 1.26
N SER A 225 -13.36 -5.02 1.67
CA SER A 225 -12.89 -4.74 3.03
C SER A 225 -14.09 -4.86 3.96
N ALA A 226 -14.32 -6.06 4.48
CA ALA A 226 -15.38 -6.30 5.42
C ALA A 226 -15.10 -5.53 6.73
N ASN A 227 -15.87 -4.47 7.00
CA ASN A 227 -16.57 -4.49 8.27
C ASN A 227 -17.47 -5.72 8.22
N ALA A 228 -17.40 -6.58 9.23
CA ALA A 228 -17.81 -8.00 9.24
C ALA A 228 -19.24 -8.34 8.74
N ASN A 229 -20.07 -7.36 8.40
CA ASN A 229 -21.50 -7.51 8.10
C ASN A 229 -21.84 -7.47 6.60
N LEU A 230 -20.88 -7.12 5.73
CA LEU A 230 -21.11 -7.02 4.29
C LEU A 230 -21.40 -8.35 3.56
N PRO A 231 -20.66 -9.45 3.83
CA PRO A 231 -20.93 -10.74 3.19
C PRO A 231 -22.35 -11.27 3.45
N GLN A 232 -23.02 -10.77 4.49
CA GLN A 232 -24.39 -11.12 4.84
C GLN A 232 -25.43 -10.29 4.07
N ASN A 233 -25.12 -9.05 3.66
CA ASN A 233 -26.06 -8.18 2.95
C ASN A 233 -25.79 -8.18 1.43
N LYS A 234 -26.33 -9.19 0.74
CA LYS A 234 -26.24 -9.34 -0.72
C LYS A 234 -26.78 -8.10 -1.47
N THR A 235 -27.82 -7.45 -0.95
CA THR A 235 -28.46 -6.28 -1.55
C THR A 235 -27.47 -5.12 -1.66
N TYR A 236 -26.85 -4.72 -0.54
CA TYR A 236 -25.90 -3.59 -0.53
C TYR A 236 -24.66 -3.86 -1.37
N ARG A 237 -24.19 -5.12 -1.37
CA ARG A 237 -23.10 -5.53 -2.24
C ARG A 237 -23.46 -5.36 -3.72
N SER A 238 -24.57 -5.95 -4.17
CA SER A 238 -24.99 -5.88 -5.56
C SER A 238 -25.24 -4.44 -6.01
N TRP A 239 -25.80 -3.61 -5.13
CA TRP A 239 -25.99 -2.20 -5.41
C TRP A 239 -24.66 -1.44 -5.56
N LEU A 240 -23.70 -1.63 -4.64
CA LEU A 240 -22.40 -0.97 -4.71
C LEU A 240 -21.59 -1.39 -5.94
N GLU A 241 -21.65 -2.68 -6.32
CA GLU A 241 -21.05 -3.18 -7.56
C GLU A 241 -21.71 -2.51 -8.78
N LYS A 242 -23.04 -2.47 -8.85
CA LYS A 242 -23.79 -1.80 -9.92
C LYS A 242 -23.43 -0.32 -10.01
N LYS A 243 -23.42 0.41 -8.89
CA LYS A 243 -23.09 1.83 -8.83
C LYS A 243 -21.70 2.10 -9.41
N GLY A 244 -20.72 1.24 -9.13
CA GLY A 244 -19.39 1.40 -9.71
C GLY A 244 -19.31 1.16 -11.23
N TYR A 245 -20.17 0.30 -11.79
CA TYR A 245 -20.32 0.18 -13.24
C TYR A 245 -21.03 1.39 -13.84
N ASP A 246 -22.11 1.86 -13.21
CA ASP A 246 -22.88 3.02 -13.69
C ASP A 246 -22.02 4.30 -13.74
N LEU A 247 -21.10 4.46 -12.77
CA LEU A 247 -20.16 5.59 -12.74
C LEU A 247 -18.97 5.44 -13.70
N GLY A 248 -18.86 4.33 -14.43
CA GLY A 248 -17.71 4.06 -15.32
C GLY A 248 -16.37 3.89 -14.59
N LEU A 249 -16.39 3.83 -13.26
CA LEU A 249 -15.20 3.64 -12.42
C LEU A 249 -14.72 2.19 -12.45
N ILE A 250 -15.66 1.27 -12.68
CA ILE A 250 -15.42 -0.14 -13.00
C ILE A 250 -15.69 -0.34 -14.49
N GLU A 251 -14.64 -0.55 -15.27
CA GLU A 251 -14.82 -1.05 -16.63
C GLU A 251 -15.31 -2.50 -16.54
N LYS A 252 -16.42 -2.81 -17.23
CA LYS A 252 -16.86 -4.19 -17.44
C LYS A 252 -15.92 -4.86 -18.43
N THR A 253 -14.70 -5.14 -18.01
CA THR A 253 -13.79 -5.86 -18.89
C THR A 253 -14.17 -7.32 -18.89
N THR A 254 -14.47 -7.84 -20.08
CA THR A 254 -14.62 -9.27 -20.27
C THR A 254 -13.22 -9.86 -20.20
N ILE A 255 -12.96 -10.67 -19.16
CA ILE A 255 -11.70 -11.41 -19.07
C ILE A 255 -11.75 -12.50 -20.12
N ASP A 256 -11.03 -12.27 -21.22
CA ASP A 256 -10.82 -13.30 -22.22
C ASP A 256 -9.86 -14.34 -21.65
N PRO A 257 -10.30 -15.59 -21.39
CA PRO A 257 -9.46 -16.63 -20.83
C PRO A 257 -8.24 -16.96 -21.71
N ASP A 258 -8.31 -16.68 -23.00
CA ASP A 258 -7.31 -17.04 -23.99
C ASP A 258 -6.37 -15.88 -24.35
N ASN A 259 -6.70 -14.66 -23.90
CA ASN A 259 -5.86 -13.49 -24.12
C ASN A 259 -4.67 -13.47 -23.14
N PRO A 260 -3.42 -13.57 -23.62
CA PRO A 260 -2.25 -13.64 -22.75
C PRO A 260 -2.01 -12.36 -21.92
N ALA A 261 -2.63 -11.23 -22.28
CA ALA A 261 -2.62 -10.02 -21.47
C ALA A 261 -3.24 -10.24 -20.08
N PHE A 262 -4.15 -11.21 -19.95
CA PHE A 262 -4.83 -11.52 -18.69
C PHE A 262 -4.21 -12.69 -17.92
N ALA A 263 -3.05 -13.18 -18.37
CA ALA A 263 -2.45 -14.39 -17.84
C ALA A 263 -2.24 -14.36 -16.32
N LEU A 264 -1.82 -13.21 -15.79
CA LEU A 264 -1.57 -13.03 -14.37
C LEU A 264 -2.87 -12.87 -13.56
N SER A 265 -3.84 -12.11 -14.06
CA SER A 265 -5.15 -11.95 -13.42
C SER A 265 -5.84 -13.30 -13.28
N LEU A 266 -5.81 -14.11 -14.34
CA LEU A 266 -6.32 -15.47 -14.36
C LEU A 266 -5.55 -16.38 -13.40
N TRP A 267 -4.21 -16.24 -13.33
CA TRP A 267 -3.41 -16.99 -12.37
C TRP A 267 -3.81 -16.68 -10.93
N PHE A 268 -3.99 -15.40 -10.56
CA PHE A 268 -4.46 -15.02 -9.22
C PHE A 268 -5.89 -15.48 -8.94
N ALA A 269 -6.78 -15.45 -9.94
CA ALA A 269 -8.14 -15.96 -9.77
C ALA A 269 -8.16 -17.47 -9.45
N GLN A 270 -7.24 -18.23 -10.06
CA GLN A 270 -7.15 -19.69 -9.88
C GLN A 270 -6.33 -20.10 -8.65
N ASN A 271 -5.29 -19.34 -8.32
CA ASN A 271 -4.29 -19.73 -7.32
C ASN A 271 -4.33 -18.85 -6.06
N GLY A 272 -4.95 -17.67 -6.10
CA GLY A 272 -4.85 -16.68 -5.01
C GLY A 272 -3.41 -16.22 -4.76
N PRO A 273 -3.10 -15.67 -3.57
CA PRO A 273 -1.73 -15.29 -3.18
C PRO A 273 -0.89 -16.51 -2.75
N MET A 274 -1.04 -17.65 -3.44
CA MET A 274 -0.50 -18.93 -3.00
C MET A 274 1.03 -18.93 -2.96
N LYS A 275 1.55 -19.29 -1.80
CA LYS A 275 2.99 -19.54 -1.56
C LYS A 275 3.28 -21.01 -1.26
N ASN A 276 2.24 -21.80 -0.98
CA ASN A 276 2.31 -23.21 -0.62
C ASN A 276 1.12 -23.96 -1.25
N GLY A 277 1.36 -25.09 -1.90
CA GLY A 277 0.32 -25.96 -2.44
C GLY A 277 0.37 -26.14 -3.96
N PRO A 278 -0.61 -26.87 -4.54
CA PRO A 278 -0.69 -27.14 -5.97
C PRO A 278 -1.02 -25.89 -6.77
N VAL A 279 -0.31 -25.68 -7.88
CA VAL A 279 -0.50 -24.56 -8.80
C VAL A 279 -1.29 -25.01 -10.03
N GLN A 280 -2.35 -24.29 -10.33
CA GLN A 280 -3.07 -24.38 -11.59
C GLN A 280 -2.32 -23.58 -12.64
N LEU A 281 -1.74 -24.30 -13.62
CA LEU A 281 -1.04 -23.69 -14.75
C LEU A 281 -2.00 -23.56 -15.93
N ARG A 282 -1.97 -22.40 -16.58
CA ARG A 282 -2.58 -22.18 -17.89
C ARG A 282 -1.48 -21.85 -18.89
N GLU A 283 -1.54 -22.49 -20.05
CA GLU A 283 -0.62 -22.26 -21.16
C GLU A 283 -1.18 -21.17 -22.08
N TYR A 284 -0.31 -20.30 -22.55
CA TYR A 284 -0.62 -19.22 -23.49
C TYR A 284 0.31 -19.36 -24.70
N PRO A 285 -0.22 -19.32 -25.93
CA PRO A 285 0.57 -19.50 -27.14
C PRO A 285 1.44 -18.27 -27.43
N GLY A 286 2.58 -18.53 -28.07
CA GLY A 286 3.47 -17.51 -28.60
C GLY A 286 4.55 -17.05 -27.62
N PRO A 287 5.29 -15.99 -27.97
CA PRO A 287 6.37 -15.48 -27.14
C PRO A 287 5.83 -14.87 -25.84
N ILE A 288 6.67 -14.82 -24.82
CA ILE A 288 6.36 -14.07 -23.59
C ILE A 288 6.24 -12.58 -23.93
N LEU A 289 5.04 -12.04 -23.77
CA LEU A 289 4.77 -10.60 -23.85
C LEU A 289 4.64 -10.05 -22.43
N TRP A 290 5.77 -9.61 -21.84
CA TRP A 290 5.77 -9.02 -20.51
C TRP A 290 6.38 -7.62 -20.51
N GLY A 291 5.64 -6.65 -19.97
CA GLY A 291 5.99 -5.23 -20.07
C GLY A 291 7.06 -4.74 -19.10
N THR A 292 7.53 -5.57 -18.15
CA THR A 292 8.62 -5.19 -17.24
C THR A 292 9.96 -5.77 -17.63
N PRO A 293 11.06 -5.13 -17.18
CA PRO A 293 12.40 -5.68 -17.37
C PRO A 293 12.53 -7.11 -16.84
N LEU A 294 13.26 -7.92 -17.57
CA LEU A 294 13.71 -9.24 -17.15
C LEU A 294 14.68 -9.09 -15.96
N GLU A 295 14.39 -9.71 -14.83
CA GLU A 295 15.21 -9.67 -13.62
C GLU A 295 16.15 -10.88 -13.54
N ALA A 296 15.67 -12.07 -13.90
CA ALA A 296 16.48 -13.28 -13.93
C ALA A 296 15.97 -14.27 -15.00
N GLU A 297 16.89 -15.05 -15.56
CA GLU A 297 16.58 -16.11 -16.51
C GLU A 297 17.44 -17.34 -16.22
N VAL A 298 16.87 -18.54 -16.34
CA VAL A 298 17.61 -19.80 -16.28
C VAL A 298 17.06 -20.77 -17.32
N SER A 299 17.98 -21.44 -18.05
CA SER A 299 17.63 -22.53 -18.97
C SER A 299 17.58 -23.85 -18.23
N ASP A 300 16.52 -24.61 -18.45
CA ASP A 300 16.23 -25.96 -17.95
C ASP A 300 15.88 -26.82 -19.18
N PRO A 301 16.16 -28.14 -19.25
CA PRO A 301 15.87 -28.91 -20.45
C PRO A 301 14.40 -28.77 -20.90
N GLY A 302 14.20 -28.20 -22.09
CA GLY A 302 12.88 -27.91 -22.68
C GLY A 302 12.24 -26.58 -22.25
N ILE A 303 12.55 -26.06 -21.07
CA ILE A 303 11.90 -24.88 -20.48
C ILE A 303 12.89 -23.74 -20.23
N THR A 304 12.50 -22.51 -20.59
CA THR A 304 13.20 -21.29 -20.12
C THR A 304 12.38 -20.65 -19.03
N TRP A 305 12.98 -20.52 -17.85
CA TRP A 305 12.34 -19.84 -16.74
C TRP A 305 12.75 -18.37 -16.73
N LYS A 306 11.79 -17.46 -16.67
CA LYS A 306 12.00 -16.01 -16.68
C LYS A 306 11.31 -15.35 -15.51
N ALA A 307 12.03 -14.54 -14.75
CA ALA A 307 11.50 -13.70 -13.69
C ALA A 307 11.50 -12.26 -14.14
N PHE A 308 10.40 -11.56 -13.92
CA PHE A 308 10.26 -10.17 -14.30
C PHE A 308 10.27 -9.25 -13.07
N GLN A 309 10.88 -8.08 -13.21
CA GLN A 309 10.93 -7.09 -12.15
C GLN A 309 9.50 -6.68 -11.77
N ARG A 310 9.17 -6.73 -10.47
CA ARG A 310 7.81 -6.49 -9.95
C ARG A 310 6.74 -7.32 -10.69
N GLY A 311 7.11 -8.50 -11.16
CA GLY A 311 6.27 -9.34 -12.01
C GLY A 311 6.30 -10.82 -11.62
N PRO A 312 5.69 -11.67 -12.45
CA PRO A 312 5.66 -13.10 -12.23
C PRO A 312 6.99 -13.77 -12.58
N VAL A 313 7.05 -15.04 -12.23
CA VAL A 313 7.94 -16.02 -12.85
C VAL A 313 7.14 -16.82 -13.87
N LEU A 314 7.66 -16.91 -15.08
CA LEU A 314 7.07 -17.63 -16.21
C LEU A 314 7.96 -18.81 -16.59
N GLY A 315 7.34 -19.91 -16.99
CA GLY A 315 8.01 -20.98 -17.75
C GLY A 315 7.65 -20.85 -19.22
N TYR A 316 8.63 -20.91 -20.11
CA TYR A 316 8.45 -20.93 -21.57
C TYR A 316 8.93 -22.25 -22.15
N ASP A 317 8.01 -23.04 -22.68
CA ASP A 317 8.30 -24.25 -23.42
C ASP A 317 8.65 -23.89 -24.87
N ARG A 318 9.94 -24.05 -25.21
CA ARG A 318 10.44 -23.64 -26.53
C ARG A 318 9.94 -24.56 -27.65
N ALA A 319 9.70 -25.84 -27.35
CA ALA A 319 9.31 -26.81 -28.36
C ALA A 319 7.84 -26.64 -28.75
N ARG A 320 7.00 -26.27 -27.78
CA ARG A 320 5.57 -26.03 -27.99
C ARG A 320 5.23 -24.56 -28.26
N GLU A 321 6.19 -23.66 -28.08
CA GLU A 321 6.00 -22.20 -28.16
C GLU A 321 4.84 -21.71 -27.28
N VAL A 322 4.80 -22.19 -26.03
CA VAL A 322 3.82 -21.78 -25.03
C VAL A 322 4.50 -21.30 -23.76
N TYR A 323 3.88 -20.35 -23.05
CA TYR A 323 4.31 -19.97 -21.71
C TYR A 323 3.19 -20.12 -20.67
N TYR A 324 3.58 -20.18 -19.40
CA TYR A 324 2.66 -20.22 -18.27
C TYR A 324 3.22 -19.48 -17.06
N VAL A 325 2.34 -18.95 -16.22
CA VAL A 325 2.70 -18.32 -14.94
C VAL A 325 2.88 -19.42 -13.89
N VAL A 326 4.06 -19.49 -13.27
CA VAL A 326 4.35 -20.49 -12.21
C VAL A 326 4.29 -19.89 -10.82
N TYR A 327 4.63 -18.60 -10.69
CA TYR A 327 4.60 -17.88 -9.43
C TYR A 327 4.33 -16.40 -9.69
N ALA A 328 3.49 -15.79 -8.86
CA ALA A 328 3.29 -14.35 -8.84
C ALA A 328 3.33 -13.82 -7.40
N PRO A 329 4.10 -12.75 -7.12
CA PRO A 329 4.14 -12.17 -5.80
C PRO A 329 2.84 -11.41 -5.52
N GLU A 330 2.25 -11.61 -4.35
CA GLU A 330 1.06 -10.86 -3.90
C GLU A 330 1.33 -9.34 -3.87
N ARG A 331 2.56 -8.98 -3.50
CA ARG A 331 3.01 -7.59 -3.39
C ARG A 331 4.07 -7.29 -4.42
N MET A 332 3.95 -6.12 -5.04
CA MET A 332 4.91 -5.66 -6.04
C MET A 332 6.34 -5.55 -5.52
N GLN A 333 6.59 -5.49 -4.21
CA GLN A 333 7.96 -5.47 -3.67
C GLN A 333 8.57 -6.87 -3.53
N HIS A 334 7.77 -7.93 -3.61
CA HIS A 334 8.18 -9.31 -3.31
C HIS A 334 8.60 -10.12 -4.54
N TRP A 335 9.01 -9.44 -5.62
CA TRP A 335 9.32 -10.10 -6.89
C TRP A 335 10.51 -11.05 -6.81
N ALA A 336 10.54 -12.00 -7.75
CA ALA A 336 11.63 -12.93 -7.92
C ALA A 336 12.88 -12.21 -8.45
N LYS A 337 14.00 -12.35 -7.75
CA LYS A 337 15.30 -11.74 -8.03
C LYS A 337 16.34 -12.72 -8.55
N ALA A 338 16.17 -14.00 -8.26
CA ALA A 338 17.12 -15.03 -8.64
C ALA A 338 16.37 -16.30 -9.00
N LEU A 339 16.84 -16.99 -10.03
CA LEU A 339 16.34 -18.29 -10.43
C LEU A 339 17.51 -19.27 -10.50
N VAL A 340 17.27 -20.51 -10.07
CA VAL A 340 18.12 -21.64 -10.45
C VAL A 340 17.25 -22.88 -10.60
N ALA A 341 17.46 -23.64 -11.66
CA ALA A 341 16.76 -24.90 -11.90
C ALA A 341 17.71 -26.08 -11.66
N ASP A 342 17.15 -27.18 -11.18
CA ASP A 342 17.80 -28.49 -11.18
C ASP A 342 16.85 -29.54 -11.76
N SER A 343 17.19 -30.82 -11.69
CA SER A 343 16.39 -31.88 -12.30
C SER A 343 14.94 -31.94 -11.80
N GLN A 344 14.68 -31.57 -10.53
CA GLN A 344 13.35 -31.69 -9.92
C GLN A 344 12.70 -30.33 -9.65
N PHE A 345 13.48 -29.33 -9.25
CA PHE A 345 12.97 -28.09 -8.71
C PHE A 345 13.38 -26.88 -9.54
N LEU A 346 12.49 -25.88 -9.57
CA LEU A 346 12.86 -24.49 -9.80
C LEU A 346 12.93 -23.78 -8.44
N TRP A 347 14.08 -23.20 -8.13
CA TRP A 347 14.29 -22.38 -6.95
C TRP A 347 14.17 -20.90 -7.33
N ILE A 348 13.35 -20.18 -6.58
CA ILE A 348 13.00 -18.79 -6.82
C ILE A 348 13.39 -17.98 -5.58
N GLY A 349 14.45 -17.19 -5.70
CA GLY A 349 14.86 -16.24 -4.68
C GLY A 349 14.10 -14.94 -4.85
N THR A 350 13.44 -14.45 -3.81
CA THR A 350 12.55 -13.28 -3.89
C THR A 350 13.07 -12.09 -3.10
N ARG A 351 12.47 -10.91 -3.31
CA ARG A 351 12.67 -9.71 -2.50
C ARG A 351 11.59 -9.58 -1.42
N GLY A 352 11.55 -10.47 -0.43
CA GLY A 352 10.68 -10.31 0.74
C GLY A 352 9.92 -11.58 1.12
N ASP A 353 9.65 -12.46 0.16
CA ASP A 353 9.02 -13.77 0.41
C ASP A 353 10.05 -14.87 0.74
N GLY A 354 11.34 -14.54 0.84
CA GLY A 354 12.41 -15.50 1.07
C GLY A 354 12.63 -16.42 -0.14
N LEU A 355 12.73 -17.73 0.11
CA LEU A 355 12.94 -18.75 -0.90
C LEU A 355 11.62 -19.44 -1.25
N ILE A 356 11.27 -19.47 -2.53
CA ILE A 356 10.16 -20.28 -3.04
C ILE A 356 10.74 -21.45 -3.83
N ARG A 357 10.22 -22.66 -3.60
CA ARG A 357 10.55 -23.88 -4.34
C ARG A 357 9.33 -24.30 -5.14
N TYR A 358 9.50 -24.49 -6.45
CA TYR A 358 8.50 -25.08 -7.32
C TYR A 358 8.93 -26.49 -7.71
N ASP A 359 8.12 -27.49 -7.35
CA ASP A 359 8.30 -28.89 -7.80
C ASP A 359 7.71 -29.05 -9.20
N LYS A 360 8.56 -29.35 -10.18
CA LYS A 360 8.17 -29.43 -11.60
C LYS A 360 7.23 -30.59 -11.89
N ALA A 361 7.39 -31.71 -11.19
CA ALA A 361 6.59 -32.91 -11.41
C ALA A 361 5.23 -32.80 -10.69
N ALA A 362 5.26 -32.40 -9.41
CA ALA A 362 4.06 -32.26 -8.61
C ALA A 362 3.27 -30.97 -8.90
N LYS A 363 3.89 -30.01 -9.60
CA LYS A 363 3.35 -28.66 -9.85
C LYS A 363 2.94 -27.96 -8.56
N THR A 364 3.78 -28.03 -7.53
CA THR A 364 3.51 -27.42 -6.22
C THR A 364 4.51 -26.34 -5.87
N LEU A 365 4.05 -25.30 -5.17
CA LEU A 365 4.90 -24.31 -4.51
C LEU A 365 5.10 -24.67 -3.04
N LYS A 366 6.29 -24.36 -2.51
CA LYS A 366 6.58 -24.32 -1.07
C LYS A 366 7.40 -23.08 -0.77
N GLN A 367 6.93 -22.25 0.16
CA GLN A 367 7.70 -21.16 0.73
C GLN A 367 8.57 -21.70 1.87
N ILE A 368 9.85 -21.36 1.79
CA ILE A 368 10.85 -21.78 2.74
C ILE A 368 11.41 -20.51 3.37
N LEU A 369 11.05 -20.29 4.64
CA LEU A 369 11.57 -19.20 5.45
C LEU A 369 12.70 -19.66 6.38
N LYS A 370 12.80 -20.97 6.65
CA LYS A 370 13.79 -21.59 7.51
C LYS A 370 14.26 -22.91 6.90
N ALA A 371 15.51 -23.28 7.18
CA ALA A 371 16.10 -24.57 6.83
C ALA A 371 16.70 -25.19 8.10
N GLY A 372 15.93 -26.06 8.77
CA GLY A 372 16.25 -26.49 10.13
C GLY A 372 16.34 -25.30 11.11
N PRO A 373 17.45 -25.13 11.85
CA PRO A 373 17.62 -24.00 12.77
C PRO A 373 17.97 -22.67 12.07
N VAL A 374 18.27 -22.70 10.76
CA VAL A 374 18.75 -21.53 10.03
C VAL A 374 17.58 -20.72 9.48
N GLN A 375 17.49 -19.45 9.89
CA GLN A 375 16.57 -18.47 9.30
C GLN A 375 17.10 -18.00 7.95
N LEU A 376 16.30 -18.12 6.89
CA LEU A 376 16.69 -17.63 5.56
C LEU A 376 16.51 -16.10 5.49
N PRO A 377 17.36 -15.40 4.71
CA PRO A 377 17.17 -13.98 4.46
C PRO A 377 15.87 -13.75 3.70
N GLN A 378 15.14 -12.68 4.06
CA GLN A 378 13.91 -12.30 3.36
C GLN A 378 14.18 -11.93 1.89
N SER A 379 15.36 -11.40 1.60
CA SER A 379 15.79 -11.02 0.25
C SER A 379 16.90 -11.95 -0.24
N ILE A 380 16.62 -12.66 -1.33
CA ILE A 380 17.55 -13.58 -1.99
C ILE A 380 17.84 -13.06 -3.39
N SER A 381 19.03 -12.50 -3.58
CA SER A 381 19.47 -11.89 -4.83
C SER A 381 20.36 -12.79 -5.68
N SER A 382 20.79 -13.94 -5.15
CA SER A 382 21.49 -14.94 -5.96
C SER A 382 21.24 -16.34 -5.43
N LEU A 383 21.16 -17.28 -6.37
CA LEU A 383 21.02 -18.70 -6.13
C LEU A 383 21.99 -19.47 -7.01
N ARG A 384 22.51 -20.58 -6.51
CA ARG A 384 23.33 -21.53 -7.28
C ARG A 384 23.15 -22.93 -6.72
N VAL A 385 23.05 -23.92 -7.60
CA VAL A 385 23.09 -25.35 -7.24
C VAL A 385 24.52 -25.87 -7.44
N LYS A 386 25.05 -26.58 -6.46
CA LYS A 386 26.35 -27.28 -6.54
C LYS A 386 26.20 -28.68 -5.93
N GLY A 387 25.98 -29.68 -6.78
CA GLY A 387 25.64 -31.03 -6.33
C GLY A 387 24.30 -31.05 -5.59
N ASP A 388 24.32 -31.54 -4.36
CA ASP A 388 23.17 -31.61 -3.44
C ASP A 388 22.94 -30.33 -2.63
N LYS A 389 23.75 -29.28 -2.87
CA LYS A 389 23.72 -28.04 -2.09
C LYS A 389 23.12 -26.88 -2.88
N LEU A 390 22.31 -26.08 -2.19
CA LEU A 390 21.83 -24.78 -2.63
C LEU A 390 22.65 -23.68 -1.95
N ILE A 391 23.25 -22.80 -2.73
CA ILE A 391 24.01 -21.64 -2.27
C ILE A 391 23.14 -20.40 -2.46
N ILE A 392 22.85 -19.70 -1.37
CA ILE A 392 21.99 -18.53 -1.27
C ILE A 392 22.85 -17.30 -0.97
N ASN A 393 22.67 -16.23 -1.73
CA ASN A 393 23.39 -14.95 -1.55
C ASN A 393 24.92 -15.10 -1.49
N ARG A 394 25.46 -16.13 -2.17
CA ARG A 394 26.88 -16.50 -2.24
C ARG A 394 27.52 -16.93 -0.90
N THR A 395 26.81 -16.84 0.21
CA THR A 395 27.37 -17.04 1.56
C THR A 395 26.74 -18.21 2.29
N LEU A 396 25.43 -18.42 2.13
CA LEU A 396 24.70 -19.47 2.85
C LEU A 396 24.62 -20.73 1.99
N THR A 397 25.20 -21.82 2.47
CA THR A 397 25.15 -23.12 1.77
C THR A 397 24.29 -24.09 2.57
N LEU A 398 23.25 -24.63 1.94
CA LEU A 398 22.29 -25.55 2.54
C LEU A 398 22.24 -26.85 1.76
N SER A 399 22.10 -27.99 2.44
CA SER A 399 21.79 -29.26 1.78
C SER A 399 20.32 -29.28 1.36
N ARG A 400 19.97 -30.07 0.33
CA ARG A 400 18.56 -30.26 -0.06
C ARG A 400 17.71 -30.90 1.03
N GLU A 401 18.29 -31.76 1.83
CA GLU A 401 17.62 -32.42 2.95
C GLU A 401 17.11 -31.37 3.97
N SER A 402 17.93 -30.36 4.29
CA SER A 402 17.53 -29.30 5.22
C SER A 402 16.43 -28.38 4.70
N LEU A 403 16.12 -28.43 3.40
CA LEU A 403 15.06 -27.67 2.74
C LEU A 403 13.75 -28.48 2.59
N SER A 404 13.78 -29.77 2.93
CA SER A 404 12.62 -30.67 2.77
C SER A 404 11.66 -30.60 3.95
N HIS A 405 12.17 -30.36 5.15
CA HIS A 405 11.42 -30.05 6.36
C HIS A 405 10.98 -28.58 6.32
#